data_AF-A0A388SQJ1-F1
#
_entry.id   AF-A0A388SQJ1-F1
#
_cell.length_a   1.000
_cell.length_b   1.000
_cell.length_c   1.000
_cell.angle_alpha   90.00
_cell.angle_beta   90.00
_cell.angle_gamma   90.00
#
_symmetry.space_group_name_H-M   'P 1'
#
loop_
_entity.id
_entity.type
_entity.pdbx_description
1 polymer ?
#
loop_
_entity_poly.entity_id
_entity_poly.type
_entity_poly.pdbx_seq_one_letter_code
_entity_poly.pdbx_strand_id
1 'polypeptide(L)'
;MEIKNYLKNLDPYRAKLEQSELQTKRIAARKEGDAASSAQGDRVSLSDEAKLRTEAYSAALAAPDVRQEKVDALKSKVESGEYQVDSRAVAEKLLKEEQDLFG
;
A
#
# COMPACT_ATOMS: atom_id res chain seq x y z
N MET A 1 10.18 -72.02 -3.97
CA MET A 1 10.10 -70.61 -3.53
C MET A 1 9.05 -70.47 -2.43
N GLU A 2 9.28 -70.83 -1.16
CA GLU A 2 8.20 -70.67 -0.14
C GLU A 2 8.66 -70.31 1.30
N ILE A 3 9.91 -69.88 1.52
CA ILE A 3 10.34 -69.44 2.86
C ILE A 3 9.99 -67.96 3.12
N LYS A 4 9.60 -67.20 2.08
CA LYS A 4 9.34 -65.75 2.21
C LYS A 4 8.02 -65.40 2.91
N ASN A 5 7.12 -66.36 3.15
CA ASN A 5 5.76 -66.06 3.66
C ASN A 5 5.57 -66.30 5.17
N TYR A 6 6.57 -66.83 5.87
CA TYR A 6 6.47 -67.11 7.32
C TYR A 6 7.10 -66.02 8.20
N LEU A 7 7.87 -65.09 7.62
CA LEU A 7 8.45 -63.95 8.33
C LEU A 7 7.49 -62.76 8.49
N LYS A 8 6.30 -62.81 7.87
CA LYS A 8 5.32 -61.71 7.93
C LYS A 8 4.61 -61.60 9.29
N ASN A 9 4.66 -62.65 10.11
CA ASN A 9 3.82 -62.77 11.31
C ASN A 9 4.60 -62.75 12.64
N LEU A 10 5.89 -62.37 12.62
CA LEU A 10 6.77 -62.44 13.80
C LEU A 10 7.32 -61.10 14.27
N ASP A 11 6.58 -59.99 14.09
CA ASP A 11 7.03 -58.69 14.58
C ASP A 11 5.93 -57.92 15.32
N PRO A 12 5.83 -58.06 16.67
CA PRO A 12 4.99 -57.19 17.49
C PRO A 12 5.46 -55.71 17.48
N TYR A 13 6.61 -55.43 16.86
CA TYR A 13 7.18 -54.09 16.71
C TYR A 13 6.63 -53.29 15.51
N ARG A 14 6.14 -53.95 14.44
CA ARG A 14 5.60 -53.25 13.25
C ARG A 14 4.34 -52.43 13.57
N ALA A 15 3.46 -52.95 14.42
CA ALA A 15 2.24 -52.24 14.82
C ALA A 15 2.55 -50.95 15.61
N LYS A 16 3.64 -50.90 16.37
CA LYS A 16 4.08 -49.69 17.09
C LYS A 16 4.69 -48.64 16.14
N LEU A 17 5.40 -49.10 15.10
CA LEU A 17 5.95 -48.22 14.05
C LEU A 17 4.81 -47.56 13.26
N GLU A 18 3.81 -48.32 12.82
CA GLU A 18 2.64 -47.77 12.12
C GLU A 18 1.86 -46.76 12.99
N GLN A 19 1.67 -47.05 14.28
CA GLN A 19 1.04 -46.10 15.21
C GLN A 19 1.86 -44.82 15.38
N SER A 20 3.19 -44.92 15.45
CA SER A 20 4.07 -43.75 15.53
C SER A 20 4.07 -42.92 14.25
N GLU A 21 4.01 -43.54 13.08
CA GLU A 21 3.91 -42.86 11.80
C GLU A 21 2.58 -42.15 11.62
N LEU A 22 1.47 -42.78 12.05
CA LEU A 22 0.14 -42.16 12.06
C LEU A 22 0.04 -40.99 13.04
N GLN A 23 0.70 -41.08 14.20
CA GLN A 23 0.77 -39.97 15.16
C GLN A 23 1.62 -38.81 14.63
N THR A 24 2.79 -39.09 14.05
CA THR A 24 3.65 -38.07 13.42
C THR A 24 2.95 -37.39 12.26
N LYS A 25 2.19 -38.13 11.44
CA LYS A 25 1.40 -37.58 10.34
C LYS A 25 0.24 -36.70 10.83
N ARG A 26 -0.41 -37.07 11.95
CA ARG A 26 -1.45 -36.25 12.58
C ARG A 26 -0.89 -34.98 13.24
N ILE A 27 0.29 -35.06 13.84
CA ILE A 27 0.99 -33.90 14.43
C ILE A 27 1.46 -32.95 13.31
N ALA A 28 1.98 -33.48 12.20
CA ALA A 28 2.35 -32.69 11.02
C ALA A 28 1.12 -32.00 10.38
N ALA A 29 0.02 -32.73 10.19
CA ALA A 29 -1.23 -32.16 9.65
C ALA A 29 -1.85 -31.10 10.58
N ARG A 30 -1.74 -31.26 11.91
CA ARG A 30 -2.19 -30.25 12.88
C ARG A 30 -1.30 -29.01 12.88
N LYS A 31 0.02 -29.18 12.69
CA LYS A 31 1.00 -28.09 12.59
C LYS A 31 0.85 -27.30 11.28
N GLU A 32 0.47 -27.97 10.19
CA GLU A 32 0.08 -27.32 8.92
C GLU A 32 -1.26 -26.58 9.04
N GLY A 33 -2.23 -27.12 9.78
CA GLY A 33 -3.51 -26.46 10.06
C GLY A 33 -3.40 -25.20 10.93
N ASP A 34 -2.53 -25.21 11.95
CA ASP A 34 -2.26 -24.03 12.81
C ASP A 34 -1.35 -22.98 12.12
N ALA A 35 -0.48 -23.41 11.20
CA ALA A 35 0.29 -22.49 10.37
C ALA A 35 -0.59 -21.80 9.31
N ALA A 36 -1.65 -22.45 8.84
CA ALA A 36 -2.60 -21.88 7.89
C ALA A 36 -3.56 -20.87 8.54
N SER A 37 -3.90 -21.03 9.83
CA SER A 37 -4.76 -20.10 10.58
C SER A 37 -4.01 -18.88 11.12
N SER A 38 -2.70 -18.99 11.35
CA SER A 38 -1.83 -17.89 11.81
C SER A 38 -1.19 -17.07 10.68
N ALA A 39 -1.31 -17.52 9.42
CA ALA A 39 -0.85 -16.78 8.24
C ALA A 39 -1.86 -15.71 7.75
N GLN A 40 -3.01 -15.59 8.41
CA GLN A 40 -4.03 -14.60 8.06
C GLN A 40 -3.66 -13.25 8.70
N GLY A 41 -2.64 -12.59 8.12
CA GLY A 41 -2.19 -11.28 8.56
C GLY A 41 -3.30 -10.22 8.50
N ASP A 42 -3.15 -9.17 9.31
CA ASP A 42 -4.10 -8.05 9.36
C ASP A 42 -4.36 -7.48 7.97
N ARG A 43 -5.64 -7.47 7.57
CA ARG A 43 -6.07 -6.89 6.29
C ARG A 43 -6.37 -5.41 6.48
N VAL A 44 -5.53 -4.56 5.90
CA VAL A 44 -5.77 -3.11 5.83
C VAL A 44 -6.61 -2.80 4.59
N SER A 45 -7.70 -2.06 4.75
CA SER A 45 -8.54 -1.57 3.65
C SER A 45 -8.55 -0.04 3.65
N LEU A 46 -8.19 0.57 2.53
CA LEU A 46 -8.21 2.01 2.36
C LEU A 46 -9.53 2.44 1.70
N SER A 47 -10.20 3.45 2.28
CA SER A 47 -11.41 4.03 1.69
C SER A 47 -11.11 4.70 0.35
N ASP A 48 -12.09 4.78 -0.53
CA ASP A 48 -11.90 5.37 -1.86
C ASP A 48 -11.63 6.88 -1.79
N GLU A 49 -12.22 7.57 -0.80
CA GLU A 49 -11.93 8.98 -0.51
C GLU A 49 -10.46 9.19 -0.09
N ALA A 50 -9.91 8.28 0.72
CA ALA A 50 -8.52 8.37 1.13
C ALA A 50 -7.56 8.16 -0.06
N LYS A 51 -7.87 7.23 -0.97
CA LYS A 51 -7.12 7.07 -2.23
C LYS A 51 -7.12 8.33 -3.07
N LEU A 52 -8.31 8.93 -3.27
CA LEU A 52 -8.46 10.15 -4.06
C LEU A 52 -7.66 11.31 -3.45
N ARG A 53 -7.70 11.49 -2.11
CA ARG A 53 -6.90 12.50 -1.43
C ARG A 53 -5.40 12.28 -1.58
N THR A 54 -4.93 11.04 -1.44
CA THR A 54 -3.51 10.72 -1.61
C THR A 54 -3.05 11.02 -3.03
N GLU A 55 -3.84 10.65 -4.05
CA GLU A 55 -3.52 10.95 -5.44
C GLU A 55 -3.49 12.46 -5.71
N ALA A 56 -4.48 13.20 -5.23
CA ALA A 56 -4.51 14.66 -5.36
C ALA A 56 -3.30 15.33 -4.66
N TYR A 57 -2.92 14.84 -3.48
CA TYR A 57 -1.75 15.33 -2.75
C TYR A 57 -0.45 15.02 -3.50
N SER A 58 -0.29 13.79 -4.01
CA SER A 58 0.86 13.41 -4.83
C SER A 58 0.95 14.23 -6.12
N ALA A 59 -0.18 14.48 -6.79
CA ALA A 59 -0.24 15.33 -7.97
C ALA A 59 0.12 16.79 -7.66
N ALA A 60 -0.31 17.32 -6.51
CA ALA A 60 0.05 18.65 -6.06
C ALA A 60 1.55 18.79 -5.77
N LEU A 61 2.17 17.76 -5.18
CA LEU A 61 3.62 17.73 -4.94
C LEU A 61 4.44 17.54 -6.23
N ALA A 62 3.92 16.80 -7.21
CA ALA A 62 4.57 16.61 -8.50
C ALA A 62 4.40 17.82 -9.44
N ALA A 63 3.50 18.75 -9.11
CA ALA A 63 3.28 19.93 -9.91
C ALA A 63 4.53 20.82 -9.91
N PRO A 64 4.90 21.44 -11.04
CA PRO A 64 6.03 22.36 -11.08
C PRO A 64 5.80 23.57 -10.17
N ASP A 65 6.84 23.97 -9.44
CA ASP A 65 6.84 25.19 -8.61
C ASP A 65 6.48 26.43 -9.43
N VAL A 66 6.89 26.46 -10.69
CA VAL A 66 6.64 27.56 -11.62
C VAL A 66 5.69 27.11 -12.73
N ARG A 67 4.55 27.79 -12.83
CA ARG A 67 3.60 27.60 -13.94
C ARG A 67 4.05 28.40 -15.16
N GLN A 68 4.97 27.83 -15.93
CA GLN A 68 5.64 28.48 -17.06
C GLN A 68 4.65 29.11 -18.06
N GLU A 69 3.58 28.40 -18.42
CA GLU A 69 2.51 28.91 -19.31
C GLU A 69 1.96 30.26 -18.86
N LYS A 70 1.67 30.43 -17.55
CA LYS A 70 1.13 31.69 -17.01
C LYS A 70 2.16 32.80 -17.05
N VAL A 71 3.43 32.46 -16.79
CA VAL A 71 4.53 33.43 -16.86
C VAL A 71 4.70 33.94 -18.28
N ASP A 72 4.71 33.04 -19.27
CA ASP A 72 4.90 33.41 -20.67
C ASP A 72 3.74 34.24 -21.20
N ALA A 73 2.50 33.87 -20.85
CA ALA A 73 1.31 34.66 -21.19
C ALA A 73 1.36 36.08 -20.60
N LEU A 74 1.82 36.23 -19.35
CA LEU A 74 1.99 37.55 -18.73
C LEU A 74 3.13 38.34 -19.34
N LYS A 75 4.29 37.70 -19.62
CA LYS A 75 5.42 38.35 -20.30
C LYS A 75 5.01 38.92 -21.65
N SER A 76 4.29 38.14 -22.46
CA SER A 76 3.79 38.60 -23.77
C SER A 76 2.87 39.83 -23.65
N LYS A 77 2.00 39.87 -22.63
CA LYS A 77 1.14 41.04 -22.36
C LYS A 77 1.94 42.26 -21.93
N VAL A 78 3.01 42.07 -21.18
CA VAL A 78 3.90 43.17 -20.75
C VAL A 78 4.68 43.71 -21.96
N GLU A 79 5.23 42.83 -22.80
CA GLU A 79 5.99 43.21 -24.00
C GLU A 79 5.12 43.93 -25.04
N SER A 80 3.87 43.51 -25.21
CA SER A 80 2.90 44.16 -26.10
C SER A 80 2.32 45.47 -25.52
N GLY A 81 2.58 45.77 -24.25
CA GLY A 81 2.01 46.94 -23.56
C GLY A 81 0.53 46.80 -23.19
N GLU A 82 -0.07 45.62 -23.38
CA GLU A 82 -1.47 45.32 -23.05
C GLU A 82 -1.68 44.98 -21.58
N TYR A 83 -0.60 44.84 -20.80
CA TYR A 83 -0.68 44.60 -19.37
C TYR A 83 -1.15 45.85 -18.62
N GLN A 84 -2.42 45.85 -18.20
CA GLN A 84 -3.00 46.91 -17.39
C GLN A 84 -2.92 46.56 -15.90
N VAL A 85 -2.33 47.46 -15.12
CA VAL A 85 -2.28 47.34 -13.66
C VAL A 85 -3.54 47.93 -13.05
N ASP A 86 -4.31 47.10 -12.34
CA ASP A 86 -5.46 47.57 -11.55
C ASP A 86 -5.01 47.91 -10.12
N SER A 87 -4.91 49.21 -9.82
CA SER A 87 -4.51 49.71 -8.50
C SER A 87 -5.42 49.25 -7.36
N ARG A 88 -6.72 49.03 -7.63
CA ARG A 88 -7.66 48.53 -6.61
C ARG A 88 -7.36 47.08 -6.28
N ALA A 89 -7.14 46.26 -7.31
CA ALA A 89 -6.77 44.86 -7.13
C ALA A 89 -5.45 44.73 -6.36
N VAL A 90 -4.46 45.59 -6.64
CA VAL A 90 -3.19 45.62 -5.89
C VAL A 90 -3.44 45.91 -4.41
N ALA A 91 -4.19 46.96 -4.08
CA ALA A 91 -4.48 47.32 -2.69
C ALA A 91 -5.25 46.22 -1.93
N GLU A 92 -6.22 45.57 -2.59
CA GLU A 92 -6.95 44.44 -2.02
C GLU A 92 -6.01 43.26 -1.70
N LYS A 93 -5.09 42.93 -2.60
CA LYS A 93 -4.13 41.84 -2.38
C LYS A 93 -3.16 42.14 -1.25
N LEU A 94 -2.69 43.39 -1.12
CA LEU A 94 -1.84 43.80 0.00
C LEU A 94 -2.53 43.61 1.35
N LEU A 95 -3.79 44.05 1.47
CA LEU A 95 -4.57 43.88 2.71
C LEU A 95 -4.83 42.40 3.01
N LYS A 96 -5.10 41.60 1.97
CA LYS A 96 -5.28 40.16 2.15
C LYS A 96 -4.00 39.48 2.64
N GLU A 97 -2.85 39.83 2.07
CA GLU A 97 -1.56 39.30 2.52
C GLU A 97 -1.25 39.67 3.97
N GLU A 98 -1.58 40.90 4.41
CA GLU A 98 -1.47 41.29 5.82
C GLU A 98 -2.33 40.38 6.73
N GLN A 99 -3.58 40.13 6.36
CA GLN A 99 -4.47 39.25 7.12
C GLN A 99 -3.97 37.80 7.18
N ASP A 100 -3.46 37.27 6.07
CA ASP A 100 -2.93 35.90 6.03
C ASP A 100 -1.61 35.76 6.82
N LEU A 101 -0.82 36.84 6.96
CA LEU A 101 0.47 36.84 7.67
C LEU A 101 0.34 37.07 9.19
N PHE A 102 -0.62 37.90 9.61
CA PHE A 102 -0.73 38.35 11.02
C PHE A 102 -2.07 37.99 11.69
N GLY A 103 -3.00 37.41 10.95
CA GLY A 103 -4.32 36.97 11.44
C GLY A 103 -4.36 35.56 12.00
#